data_AF-X1CA21-F1
#
_entry.id   AF-X1CA21-F1
#
_cell.length_a   1.000
_cell.length_b   1.000
_cell.length_c   1.000
_cell.angle_alpha   90.00
_cell.angle_beta   90.00
_cell.angle_gamma   90.00
#
_symmetry.space_group_name_H-M   'P 1'
#
loop_
_entity.id
_entity.type
_entity.pdbx_description
1 polymer ?
#
loop_
_entity_poly.entity_id
_entity_poly.type
_entity_poly.pdbx_seq_one_letter_code
_entity_poly.pdbx_strand_id
1 'polypeptide(L)'
;MLGAPQLKSLRGTMLTYADETEIRKAVSFKIWAKGIYMRTELTAGSRKIISIQRGNTLYTYEEGSKENGTKQWLGTGLASMGFLDQIREVKGYAKKQDPEVIEGELYHRYVYDKNKPQALAIVVLSDKTSLPKVWISYLKLADGTISKLHMYYDDMEANVEIPDAMFSLPRGVRFVR
;
A
#
# COMPACT_ATOMS: atom_id res chain seq x y z
N MET A 1 26.94 1.19 -11.18
CA MET A 1 25.82 1.95 -10.59
C MET A 1 25.59 1.40 -9.19
N LEU A 2 25.79 2.22 -8.16
CA LEU A 2 25.38 1.87 -6.80
C LEU A 2 23.85 1.95 -6.78
N GLY A 3 23.16 0.83 -6.56
CA GLY A 3 21.70 0.80 -6.56
C GLY A 3 21.11 1.71 -5.48
N ALA A 4 19.87 2.15 -5.68
CA ALA A 4 19.10 2.92 -4.70
C ALA A 4 19.21 2.30 -3.29
N PRO A 5 19.40 3.11 -2.23
CA PRO A 5 19.39 2.61 -0.85
C PRO A 5 18.11 1.83 -0.57
N GLN A 6 18.24 0.76 0.22
CA GLN A 6 17.10 -0.07 0.61
C GLN A 6 16.09 0.76 1.42
N LEU A 7 14.82 0.73 1.01
CA LEU A 7 13.71 1.35 1.72
C LEU A 7 13.33 0.53 2.96
N LYS A 8 13.52 1.11 4.16
CA LYS A 8 13.30 0.48 5.47
C LYS A 8 12.02 0.95 6.16
N SER A 9 11.57 2.14 5.82
CA SER A 9 10.31 2.72 6.27
C SER A 9 9.85 3.79 5.29
N LEU A 10 8.56 4.14 5.35
CA LEU A 10 8.00 5.27 4.61
C LEU A 10 6.82 5.87 5.36
N ARG A 11 6.55 7.15 5.07
CA ARG A 11 5.27 7.80 5.36
C ARG A 11 4.86 8.71 4.21
N GLY A 12 3.57 9.05 4.13
CA GLY A 12 3.07 10.06 3.21
C GLY A 12 1.56 9.97 3.04
N THR A 13 1.07 10.33 1.87
CA THR A 13 -0.34 10.30 1.49
C THR A 13 -0.57 9.29 0.36
N MET A 14 -1.63 8.50 0.47
CA MET A 14 -2.08 7.56 -0.55
C MET A 14 -3.51 7.90 -0.97
N LEU A 15 -3.73 8.14 -2.25
CA LEU A 15 -5.03 8.33 -2.87
C LEU A 15 -5.45 7.04 -3.56
N THR A 16 -6.62 6.49 -3.22
CA THR A 16 -7.13 5.25 -3.85
C THR A 16 -8.40 5.52 -4.65
N TYR A 17 -8.52 4.94 -5.83
CA TYR A 17 -9.72 5.00 -6.66
C TYR A 17 -9.85 3.73 -7.54
N ALA A 18 -11.07 3.35 -7.88
CA ALA A 18 -11.36 2.13 -8.65
C ALA A 18 -11.23 2.35 -10.18
N ASP A 19 -11.46 3.57 -10.65
CA ASP A 19 -11.44 3.94 -12.06
C ASP A 19 -10.81 5.34 -12.23
N GLU A 20 -9.97 5.52 -13.24
CA GLU A 20 -9.32 6.80 -13.57
C GLU A 20 -10.32 7.93 -13.84
N THR A 21 -11.52 7.59 -14.33
CA THR A 21 -12.64 8.54 -14.52
C THR A 21 -13.26 8.99 -13.20
N GLU A 22 -13.03 8.25 -12.11
CA GLU A 22 -13.54 8.52 -10.77
C GLU A 22 -12.49 9.11 -9.82
N ILE A 23 -11.42 9.72 -10.34
CA ILE A 23 -10.40 10.36 -9.49
C ILE A 23 -10.98 11.40 -8.52
N ARG A 24 -12.10 12.04 -8.89
CA ARG A 24 -12.82 12.97 -8.00
C ARG A 24 -13.47 12.30 -6.78
N LYS A 25 -13.65 10.97 -6.83
CA LYS A 25 -14.12 10.12 -5.73
C LYS A 25 -12.95 9.44 -5.00
N ALA A 26 -11.71 9.80 -5.30
CA ALA A 26 -10.55 9.21 -4.67
C ALA A 26 -10.61 9.39 -3.15
N VAL A 27 -10.30 8.32 -2.43
CA VAL A 27 -10.25 8.32 -0.98
C VAL A 27 -8.80 8.54 -0.57
N SER A 28 -8.56 9.55 0.26
CA SER A 28 -7.23 9.90 0.75
C SER A 28 -6.94 9.25 2.10
N PHE A 29 -5.75 8.67 2.21
CA PHE A 29 -5.23 8.04 3.41
C PHE A 29 -3.88 8.63 3.75
N LYS A 30 -3.62 8.88 5.03
CA LYS A 30 -2.23 8.92 5.50
C LYS A 30 -1.70 7.50 5.58
N ILE A 31 -0.48 7.26 5.13
CA ILE A 31 0.15 5.93 5.12
C ILE A 31 1.48 5.94 5.86
N TRP A 32 1.75 4.86 6.58
CA TRP A 32 3.04 4.53 7.18
C TRP A 32 3.35 3.06 6.94
N ALA A 33 4.60 2.72 6.63
CA ALA A 33 5.04 1.33 6.59
C ALA A 33 6.43 1.15 7.18
N LYS A 34 6.65 0.05 7.90
CA LYS A 34 7.91 -0.35 8.52
C LYS A 34 7.93 -1.86 8.73
N GLY A 35 8.99 -2.54 8.27
CA GLY A 35 9.06 -4.00 8.30
C GLY A 35 7.84 -4.63 7.61
N ILE A 36 7.17 -5.55 8.30
CA ILE A 36 5.95 -6.23 7.82
C ILE A 36 4.65 -5.45 8.09
N TYR A 37 4.76 -4.24 8.65
CA TYR A 37 3.63 -3.46 9.10
C TYR A 37 3.31 -2.33 8.13
N MET A 38 2.02 -2.09 7.95
CA MET A 38 1.50 -0.90 7.29
C MET A 38 0.33 -0.36 8.13
N ARG A 39 0.25 0.95 8.23
CA ARG A 39 -0.88 1.67 8.83
C ARG A 39 -1.43 2.63 7.80
N THR A 40 -2.74 2.64 7.63
CA THR A 40 -3.43 3.72 6.93
C THR A 40 -4.45 4.38 7.84
N GLU A 41 -4.65 5.68 7.64
CA GLU A 41 -5.66 6.47 8.35
C GLU A 41 -6.51 7.23 7.35
N LEU A 42 -7.82 7.05 7.43
CA LEU A 42 -8.84 7.79 6.68
C LEU A 42 -9.62 8.67 7.65
N THR A 43 -9.72 9.95 7.36
CA THR A 43 -10.65 10.85 8.06
C THR A 43 -11.88 11.09 7.17
N ALA A 44 -13.05 10.65 7.63
CA ALA A 44 -14.33 10.81 6.94
C ALA A 44 -15.30 11.57 7.85
N GLY A 45 -15.38 12.89 7.67
CA GLY A 45 -16.13 13.76 8.59
C GLY A 45 -15.50 13.77 9.99
N SER A 46 -16.32 13.48 11.01
CA SER A 46 -15.85 13.35 12.41
C SER A 46 -15.24 11.98 12.73
N ARG A 47 -15.32 11.02 11.80
CA ARG A 47 -14.88 9.64 12.01
C ARG A 47 -13.47 9.45 11.47
N LYS A 48 -12.63 8.75 12.23
CA LYS A 48 -11.30 8.35 11.79
C LYS A 48 -11.22 6.82 11.74
N ILE A 49 -11.01 6.28 10.55
CA ILE A 49 -10.85 4.85 10.32
C ILE A 49 -9.36 4.55 10.23
N ILE A 50 -8.91 3.59 11.04
CA ILE A 50 -7.53 3.12 11.09
C ILE A 50 -7.49 1.70 10.56
N SER A 51 -6.62 1.45 9.59
CA SER A 51 -6.29 0.11 9.14
C SER A 51 -4.83 -0.21 9.46
N ILE A 52 -4.56 -1.37 10.07
CA ILE A 52 -3.22 -1.86 10.37
C ILE A 52 -3.06 -3.23 9.72
N GLN A 53 -2.15 -3.33 8.75
CA GLN A 53 -1.68 -4.60 8.23
C GLN A 53 -0.51 -5.11 9.09
N ARG A 54 -0.58 -6.39 9.45
CA ARG A 54 0.50 -7.14 10.09
C ARG A 54 0.75 -8.40 9.28
N GLY A 55 1.73 -8.38 8.39
CA GLY A 55 1.95 -9.48 7.43
C GLY A 55 0.72 -9.71 6.56
N ASN A 56 0.15 -10.92 6.61
CA ASN A 56 -0.99 -11.31 5.76
C ASN A 56 -2.38 -10.97 6.31
N THR A 57 -2.46 -10.20 7.40
CA THR A 57 -3.71 -9.87 8.06
C THR A 57 -3.91 -8.36 8.14
N LEU A 58 -5.08 -7.88 7.74
CA LEU A 58 -5.52 -6.50 7.85
C LEU A 58 -6.54 -6.35 8.98
N TYR A 59 -6.33 -5.36 9.84
CA TYR A 59 -7.23 -5.02 10.93
C TYR A 59 -7.76 -3.61 10.69
N THR A 60 -9.09 -3.43 10.69
CA THR A 60 -9.72 -2.13 10.45
C THR A 60 -10.65 -1.78 11.60
N TYR A 61 -10.56 -0.57 12.13
CA TYR A 61 -11.38 -0.10 13.24
C TYR A 61 -11.52 1.42 13.22
N GLU A 62 -12.52 1.95 13.92
CA GLU A 62 -12.68 3.39 14.14
C GLU A 62 -11.92 3.84 15.39
N GLU A 63 -11.20 4.96 15.31
CA GLU A 63 -10.43 5.52 16.43
C GLU A 63 -11.34 5.81 17.63
N GLY A 64 -10.92 5.39 18.82
CA GLY A 64 -11.71 5.56 20.05
C GLY A 64 -12.90 4.59 20.20
N SER A 65 -13.20 3.76 19.19
CA SER A 65 -14.24 2.75 19.30
C SER A 65 -13.91 1.73 20.39
N LYS A 66 -14.93 1.38 21.19
CA LYS A 66 -14.92 0.25 22.13
C LYS A 66 -15.69 -0.96 21.57
N GLU A 67 -16.13 -0.88 20.32
CA GLU A 67 -16.94 -1.90 19.65
C GLU A 67 -16.07 -2.87 18.82
N ASN A 68 -16.71 -3.60 17.91
CA ASN A 68 -16.03 -4.57 17.04
C ASN A 68 -15.29 -3.86 15.89
N GLY A 69 -14.09 -4.35 15.58
CA GLY A 69 -13.36 -4.05 14.34
C GLY A 69 -13.40 -5.24 13.38
N THR A 70 -12.95 -5.03 12.15
CA THR A 70 -12.85 -6.08 11.13
C THR A 70 -11.43 -6.65 11.08
N LYS A 71 -11.31 -7.97 10.92
CA LYS A 71 -10.08 -8.69 10.63
C LYS A 71 -10.23 -9.44 9.31
N GLN A 72 -9.45 -9.04 8.33
CA GLN A 72 -9.42 -9.65 7.01
C GLN A 72 -8.11 -10.41 6.78
N TRP A 73 -8.20 -11.64 6.27
CA TRP A 73 -7.05 -12.37 5.74
C TRP A 73 -6.82 -11.95 4.29
N LEU A 74 -5.61 -11.51 3.96
CA LEU A 74 -5.25 -10.95 2.65
C LEU A 74 -4.83 -12.01 1.62
N GLY A 75 -4.94 -13.29 1.95
CA GLY A 75 -4.58 -14.35 1.04
C GLY A 75 -3.10 -14.71 1.04
N THR A 76 -2.71 -15.34 -0.06
CA THR A 76 -1.32 -15.55 -0.47
C THR A 76 -1.01 -14.60 -1.64
N GLY A 77 0.28 -14.30 -1.86
CA GLY A 77 0.72 -13.42 -2.95
C GLY A 77 1.14 -12.04 -2.47
N LEU A 78 1.22 -11.08 -3.40
CA LEU A 78 1.88 -9.79 -3.17
C LEU A 78 1.26 -9.05 -1.98
N ALA A 79 -0.07 -8.91 -1.94
CA ALA A 79 -0.77 -8.19 -0.88
C ALA A 79 -0.50 -8.71 0.54
N SER A 80 -0.07 -9.97 0.70
CA SER A 80 0.12 -10.61 2.01
C SER A 80 1.52 -10.40 2.63
N MET A 81 2.47 -9.81 1.89
CA MET A 81 3.88 -9.74 2.32
C MET A 81 4.21 -8.57 3.26
N GLY A 82 3.32 -7.57 3.38
CA GLY A 82 3.65 -6.26 3.97
C GLY A 82 4.24 -5.32 2.92
N PHE A 83 3.96 -4.01 3.03
CA PHE A 83 4.13 -3.08 1.92
C PHE A 83 5.59 -2.91 1.43
N LEU A 84 6.56 -2.90 2.36
CA LEU A 84 7.98 -2.79 1.98
C LEU A 84 8.52 -4.08 1.35
N ASP A 85 8.04 -5.24 1.78
CA ASP A 85 8.34 -6.52 1.14
C ASP A 85 7.73 -6.59 -0.26
N GLN A 86 6.54 -6.03 -0.48
CA GLN A 86 5.94 -5.92 -1.81
C GLN A 86 6.80 -5.10 -2.77
N ILE A 87 7.29 -3.94 -2.33
CA ILE A 87 8.20 -3.11 -3.14
C ILE A 87 9.48 -3.91 -3.49
N ARG A 88 10.03 -4.65 -2.53
CA ARG A 88 11.22 -5.49 -2.75
C ARG A 88 10.96 -6.63 -3.74
N GLU A 89 9.84 -7.33 -3.61
CA GLU A 89 9.41 -8.40 -4.52
C GLU A 89 9.25 -7.85 -5.96
N VAL A 90 8.58 -6.70 -6.10
CA VAL A 90 8.39 -6.05 -7.41
C VAL A 90 9.74 -5.67 -8.03
N LYS A 91 10.64 -5.04 -7.27
CA LYS A 91 11.97 -4.69 -7.80
C LYS A 91 12.81 -5.92 -8.19
N GLY A 92 12.63 -7.05 -7.49
CA GLY A 92 13.40 -8.27 -7.72
C GLY A 92 12.88 -9.13 -8.88
N TYR A 93 11.58 -9.14 -9.12
CA TYR A 93 10.95 -10.12 -10.03
C TYR A 93 10.08 -9.51 -11.14
N ALA A 94 9.74 -8.22 -11.08
CA ALA A 94 8.94 -7.59 -12.14
C ALA A 94 9.79 -7.24 -13.36
N LYS A 95 9.14 -7.17 -14.54
CA LYS A 95 9.76 -6.61 -15.74
C LYS A 95 9.90 -5.10 -15.57
N LYS A 96 11.14 -4.63 -15.44
CA LYS A 96 11.50 -3.20 -15.43
C LYS A 96 11.37 -2.62 -16.85
N GLN A 97 10.69 -1.49 -16.99
CA GLN A 97 10.55 -0.73 -18.24
C GLN A 97 11.45 0.51 -18.21
N ASP A 98 11.48 1.24 -19.33
CA ASP A 98 12.26 2.46 -19.47
C ASP A 98 11.84 3.50 -18.41
N PRO A 99 12.79 4.29 -17.90
CA PRO A 99 12.49 5.33 -16.93
C PRO A 99 11.66 6.47 -17.53
N GLU A 100 10.92 7.15 -16.67
CA GLU A 100 10.19 8.37 -16.98
C GLU A 100 10.47 9.43 -15.90
N VAL A 101 10.44 10.70 -16.29
CA VAL A 101 10.57 11.82 -15.34
C VAL A 101 9.18 12.31 -14.96
N ILE A 102 8.88 12.28 -13.67
CA ILE A 102 7.63 12.76 -13.10
C ILE A 102 7.99 13.82 -12.06
N GLU A 103 7.45 15.04 -12.23
CA GLU A 103 7.67 16.15 -11.27
C GLU A 103 9.17 16.43 -10.98
N GLY A 104 10.03 16.21 -11.97
CA GLY A 104 11.49 16.46 -11.86
C GLY A 104 12.29 15.32 -11.22
N GLU A 105 11.67 14.21 -10.85
CA GLU A 105 12.34 13.01 -10.33
C GLU A 105 12.26 11.85 -11.32
N LEU A 106 13.31 11.02 -11.36
CA LEU A 106 13.39 9.85 -12.24
C LEU A 106 12.68 8.65 -11.59
N TYR A 107 11.74 8.08 -12.32
CA TYR A 107 10.98 6.90 -11.91
C TYR A 107 11.18 5.74 -12.86
N HIS A 108 11.05 4.53 -12.34
CA HIS A 108 11.02 3.31 -13.13
C HIS A 108 9.68 2.61 -12.99
N ARG A 109 9.14 2.18 -14.13
CA ARG A 109 7.92 1.39 -14.19
C ARG A 109 8.24 -0.10 -14.15
N TYR A 110 7.51 -0.83 -13.32
CA TYR A 110 7.63 -2.26 -13.09
C TYR A 110 6.31 -2.95 -13.39
N VAL A 111 6.33 -3.95 -14.27
CA VAL A 111 5.18 -4.80 -14.56
C VAL A 111 5.40 -6.14 -13.89
N TYR A 112 4.70 -6.35 -12.77
CA TYR A 112 4.75 -7.57 -11.98
C TYR A 112 3.60 -8.49 -12.37
N ASP A 113 3.91 -9.69 -12.85
CA ASP A 113 2.89 -10.63 -13.32
C ASP A 113 3.12 -12.09 -12.91
N LYS A 114 3.91 -12.29 -11.86
CA LYS A 114 4.15 -13.59 -11.25
C LYS A 114 2.82 -14.17 -10.75
N ASN A 115 2.47 -15.38 -11.18
CA ASN A 115 1.23 -16.08 -10.82
C ASN A 115 -0.07 -15.37 -11.27
N LYS A 116 -0.08 -14.77 -12.47
CA LYS A 116 -1.30 -14.26 -13.12
C LYS A 116 -2.46 -15.28 -13.06
N PRO A 117 -3.71 -14.83 -12.78
CA PRO A 117 -4.13 -13.44 -12.54
C PRO A 117 -4.05 -13.01 -11.06
N GLN A 118 -3.55 -13.85 -10.15
CA GLN A 118 -3.65 -13.62 -8.70
C GLN A 118 -2.78 -12.47 -8.19
N ALA A 119 -1.69 -12.14 -8.91
CA ALA A 119 -0.81 -11.04 -8.54
C ALA A 119 -0.28 -10.31 -9.79
N LEU A 120 -1.16 -9.59 -10.49
CA LEU A 120 -0.76 -8.62 -11.51
C LEU A 120 -0.74 -7.22 -10.90
N ALA A 121 0.39 -6.53 -10.98
CA ALA A 121 0.54 -5.16 -10.54
C ALA A 121 1.42 -4.35 -11.51
N ILE A 122 1.10 -3.06 -11.65
CA ILE A 122 1.96 -2.08 -12.30
C ILE A 122 2.38 -1.08 -11.23
N VAL A 123 3.68 -0.91 -11.06
CA VAL A 123 4.24 -0.09 -9.99
C VAL A 123 5.27 0.88 -10.56
N VAL A 124 5.18 2.15 -10.18
CA VAL A 124 6.13 3.20 -10.56
C VAL A 124 6.88 3.61 -9.30
N LEU A 125 8.19 3.37 -9.28
CA LEU A 125 9.06 3.60 -8.12
C LEU A 125 10.16 4.61 -8.44
N SER A 126 10.43 5.52 -7.51
CA SER A 126 11.56 6.45 -7.59
C SER A 126 12.87 5.69 -7.73
N ASP A 127 13.71 6.08 -8.68
CA ASP A 127 15.04 5.50 -8.85
C ASP A 127 15.93 5.76 -7.63
N LYS A 128 15.81 6.94 -7.00
CA LYS A 128 16.67 7.33 -5.88
C LYS A 128 16.24 6.73 -4.55
N THR A 129 14.94 6.67 -4.27
CA THR A 129 14.41 6.34 -2.94
C THR A 129 13.63 5.04 -2.89
N SER A 130 13.27 4.48 -4.05
CA SER A 130 12.30 3.38 -4.17
C SER A 130 10.91 3.69 -3.62
N LEU A 131 10.59 4.96 -3.33
CA LEU A 131 9.24 5.36 -2.96
C LEU A 131 8.28 5.15 -4.14
N PRO A 132 7.06 4.64 -3.89
CA PRO A 132 6.06 4.52 -4.93
C PRO A 132 5.51 5.90 -5.30
N LYS A 133 5.22 6.09 -6.59
CA LYS A 133 4.39 7.19 -7.11
C LYS A 133 3.03 6.69 -7.56
N VAL A 134 3.02 5.53 -8.23
CA VAL A 134 1.82 4.87 -8.73
C VAL A 134 1.87 3.39 -8.41
N TRP A 135 0.74 2.83 -7.99
CA TRP A 135 0.53 1.39 -7.87
C TRP A 135 -0.84 1.02 -8.37
N ILE A 136 -0.91 0.14 -9.37
CA ILE A 136 -2.15 -0.38 -9.93
C ILE A 136 -2.18 -1.87 -9.65
N SER A 137 -3.11 -2.30 -8.81
CA SER A 137 -3.34 -3.71 -8.51
C SER A 137 -4.52 -4.24 -9.32
N TYR A 138 -4.34 -5.38 -9.98
CA TYR A 138 -5.42 -6.09 -10.66
C TYR A 138 -5.94 -7.18 -9.73
N LEU A 139 -7.20 -7.05 -9.32
CA LEU A 139 -7.85 -7.91 -8.34
C LEU A 139 -8.86 -8.80 -9.04
N LYS A 140 -8.74 -10.11 -8.89
CA LYS A 140 -9.77 -11.05 -9.32
C LYS A 140 -10.86 -11.13 -8.25
N LEU A 141 -12.07 -10.69 -8.57
CA LEU A 141 -13.23 -10.75 -7.69
C LEU A 141 -13.82 -12.17 -7.65
N ALA A 142 -14.71 -12.43 -6.67
CA ALA A 142 -15.31 -13.74 -6.45
C ALA A 142 -16.13 -14.26 -7.65
N ASP A 143 -16.73 -13.35 -8.42
CA ASP A 143 -17.46 -13.65 -9.66
C ASP A 143 -16.52 -13.91 -10.87
N GLY A 144 -15.21 -13.84 -10.66
CA GLY A 144 -14.19 -14.04 -11.68
C GLY A 144 -13.83 -12.78 -12.47
N THR A 145 -14.51 -11.66 -12.25
CA THR A 145 -14.17 -10.38 -12.91
C THR A 145 -12.84 -9.83 -12.42
N ILE A 146 -12.16 -9.05 -13.27
CA ILE A 146 -10.92 -8.37 -12.91
C ILE A 146 -11.25 -6.90 -12.65
N SER A 147 -11.07 -6.48 -11.40
CA SER A 147 -11.13 -5.08 -10.98
C SER A 147 -9.73 -4.48 -10.94
N LYS A 148 -9.62 -3.17 -11.13
CA LYS A 148 -8.38 -2.43 -10.94
C LYS A 148 -8.53 -1.57 -9.69
N LEU A 149 -7.49 -1.56 -8.86
CA LEU A 149 -7.35 -0.60 -7.78
C LEU A 149 -6.16 0.29 -8.11
N HIS A 150 -6.42 1.56 -8.34
CA HIS A 150 -5.41 2.57 -8.58
C HIS A 150 -5.04 3.23 -7.26
N MET A 151 -3.74 3.37 -7.01
CA MET A 151 -3.18 4.07 -5.88
C MET A 151 -2.14 5.06 -6.37
N TYR A 152 -2.30 6.32 -5.98
CA TYR A 152 -1.33 7.39 -6.19
C TYR A 152 -0.74 7.79 -4.85
N TYR A 153 0.56 8.04 -4.83
CA TYR A 153 1.31 8.36 -3.62
C TYR A 153 1.90 9.76 -3.73
N ASP A 154 1.71 10.55 -2.68
CA ASP A 154 2.16 11.93 -2.62
C ASP A 154 2.73 12.26 -1.24
N ASP A 155 3.50 13.34 -1.16
CA ASP A 155 4.16 13.79 0.08
C ASP A 155 4.94 12.67 0.79
N MET A 156 5.62 11.85 -0.01
CA MET A 156 6.27 10.64 0.47
C MET A 156 7.66 10.92 1.04
N GLU A 157 7.95 10.36 2.21
CA GLU A 157 9.28 10.41 2.84
C GLU A 157 9.81 8.99 3.06
N ALA A 158 11.06 8.76 2.65
CA ALA A 158 11.75 7.50 2.81
C ALA A 158 12.56 7.44 4.10
N ASN A 159 12.62 6.25 4.71
CA ASN A 159 13.50 5.92 5.83
C ASN A 159 13.32 6.81 7.07
N VAL A 160 12.09 7.31 7.30
CA VAL A 160 11.73 8.08 8.49
C VAL A 160 11.65 7.18 9.73
N GLU A 161 11.93 7.76 10.90
CA GLU A 161 11.72 7.07 12.16
C GLU A 161 10.23 6.93 12.46
N ILE A 162 9.77 5.70 12.67
CA ILE A 162 8.37 5.39 12.98
C ILE A 162 8.34 4.56 14.27
N PRO A 163 7.69 5.04 15.34
CA PRO A 163 7.53 4.29 16.58
C PRO A 163 6.70 3.02 16.36
N ASP A 164 7.14 1.89 16.94
CA ASP A 164 6.43 0.61 16.81
C ASP A 164 5.02 0.65 17.41
N ALA A 165 4.81 1.52 18.41
CA ALA A 165 3.51 1.76 19.02
C ALA A 165 2.43 2.18 18.00
N MET A 166 2.81 2.82 16.88
CA MET A 166 1.86 3.19 15.82
C MET A 166 1.17 1.98 15.16
N PHE A 167 1.81 0.81 15.18
CA PHE A 167 1.28 -0.42 14.61
C PHE A 167 0.57 -1.31 15.65
N SER A 168 0.41 -0.81 16.88
CA SER A 168 -0.30 -1.52 17.95
C SER A 168 -1.82 -1.54 17.71
N LEU A 169 -2.45 -2.68 17.95
CA LEU A 169 -3.91 -2.78 17.98
C LEU A 169 -4.41 -2.27 19.33
N PRO A 170 -5.54 -1.54 19.36
CA PRO A 170 -6.08 -0.96 20.60
C PRO A 170 -6.53 -2.06 21.58
N ARG A 171 -6.29 -1.83 22.87
CA ARG A 171 -6.81 -2.68 23.94
C ARG A 171 -8.32 -2.42 24.08
N GLY A 172 -9.14 -3.45 23.88
CA GLY A 172 -10.60 -3.38 24.07
C GLY A 172 -11.43 -3.50 22.79
N VAL A 173 -10.83 -3.35 21.60
CA VAL A 173 -11.52 -3.63 20.33
C VAL A 173 -11.48 -5.13 20.07
N ARG A 174 -12.65 -5.74 19.82
CA ARG A 174 -12.73 -7.14 19.38
C ARG A 174 -12.74 -7.18 17.86
N PHE A 175 -11.77 -7.89 17.28
CA PHE A 175 -11.71 -8.03 15.83
C PHE A 175 -12.42 -9.31 15.37
N VAL A 176 -13.45 -9.15 14.53
CA VAL A 176 -14.25 -10.24 13.95
C VAL A 176 -13.98 -10.37 12.45
N ARG A 177 -14.24 -11.55 11.87
CA ARG A 177 -14.10 -11.79 10.43
C ARG A 177 -15.25 -11.16 9.65
#